data_AF-A0A1M7UZR7-F1
#
_entry.id   AF-A0A1M7UZR7-F1
#
_cell.length_a   1.000
_cell.length_b   1.000
_cell.length_c   1.000
_cell.angle_alpha   90.00
_cell.angle_beta   90.00
_cell.angle_gamma   90.00
#
_symmetry.space_group_name_H-M   'P 1'
#
loop_
_entity.id
_entity.type
_entity.pdbx_description
1 polymer ?
#
loop_
_entity_poly.entity_id
_entity_poly.type
_entity_poly.pdbx_seq_one_letter_code
_entity_poly.pdbx_strand_id
1 'polypeptide(L)' 'MNNERVYKMKISSIYPLYIQKAERKGRTKAEVDTIIQWLIGYDKQGLQSQINREAEFASRKSKTHHERT' A
#
# COMPACT_ATOMS: atom_id res chain seq x y z
N MET A 1 -23.92 -5.99 2.10
CA MET A 1 -22.63 -6.26 1.43
C MET A 1 -21.53 -6.19 2.48
N ASN A 2 -20.83 -7.29 2.75
CA ASN A 2 -19.76 -7.32 3.77
C ASN A 2 -18.48 -6.68 3.24
N ASN A 3 -18.31 -5.39 3.50
CA ASN A 3 -17.12 -4.61 3.13
C ASN A 3 -15.92 -4.87 4.05
N GLU A 4 -16.05 -5.75 5.06
CA GLU A 4 -14.97 -6.10 5.99
C GLU A 4 -13.69 -6.61 5.30
N ARG A 5 -13.85 -7.28 4.15
CA ARG A 5 -12.71 -7.71 3.33
C ARG A 5 -11.96 -6.54 2.69
N VAL A 6 -12.67 -5.48 2.33
CA VAL A 6 -12.10 -4.28 1.69
C VAL A 6 -11.34 -3.46 2.73
N TYR A 7 -11.85 -3.35 3.95
CA TYR A 7 -11.14 -2.66 5.04
C TYR A 7 -9.91 -3.43 5.56
N LYS A 8 -9.89 -4.76 5.40
CA LYS A 8 -8.72 -5.59 5.74
C LYS A 8 -7.66 -5.63 4.64
N MET A 9 -7.92 -5.09 3.45
CA MET A 9 -6.91 -5.03 2.40
C MET A 9 -5.82 -4.03 2.76
N LYS A 10 -4.57 -4.50 2.69
CA LYS A 10 -3.40 -3.68 2.99
C LYS A 10 -3.22 -2.61 1.92
N ILE A 11 -3.02 -1.37 2.35
CA ILE A 11 -2.74 -0.24 1.46
C ILE A 11 -1.47 -0.51 0.65
N SER A 12 -0.48 -1.17 1.25
CA SER A 12 0.76 -1.61 0.58
C SER A 12 0.53 -2.48 -0.66
N SER A 13 -0.53 -3.29 -0.70
CA SER A 13 -0.86 -4.11 -1.89
C SER A 13 -1.71 -3.36 -2.92
N ILE A 14 -2.49 -2.37 -2.50
CA ILE A 14 -3.43 -1.66 -3.38
C ILE A 14 -2.76 -0.45 -4.05
N TYR A 15 -1.88 0.25 -3.33
CA TYR A 15 -1.17 1.44 -3.83
C TYR A 15 -0.43 1.22 -5.16
N PRO A 16 0.38 0.15 -5.35
CA PRO A 16 1.00 -0.11 -6.65
C PRO A 16 -0.02 -0.41 -7.78
N LEU A 17 -1.20 -0.94 -7.46
CA LEU A 17 -2.27 -1.16 -8.44
C LEU A 17 -2.90 0.16 -8.90
N TYR A 18 -3.01 1.15 -8.01
CA TYR A 18 -3.47 2.49 -8.38
C TYR A 18 -2.47 3.20 -9.28
N ILE A 19 -1.17 3.07 -9.01
CA ILE A 19 -0.12 3.63 -9.87
C ILE A 19 -0.19 3.00 -11.27
N GLN A 20 -0.23 1.67 -11.37
CA GLN A 20 -0.34 0.98 -12.67
C GLN A 20 -1.61 1.40 -13.44
N LYS A 21 -2.73 1.58 -12.73
CA LYS A 21 -3.98 2.05 -13.36
C LYS A 21 -3.88 3.49 -13.83
N ALA A 22 -3.18 4.34 -13.09
CA ALA A 22 -2.91 5.72 -13.47
C ALA A 22 -1.97 5.80 -14.68
N GLU A 23 -0.89 5.02 -14.69
CA GLU A 23 0.04 4.92 -15.83
C GLU A 23 -0.68 4.45 -17.09
N ARG A 24 -1.56 3.45 -16.98
CA ARG A 24 -2.43 3.01 -18.10
C ARG A 24 -3.39 4.08 -18.61
N LYS A 25 -3.64 5.13 -17.83
CA LYS A 25 -4.48 6.28 -18.19
C LYS A 25 -3.65 7.51 -18.56
N GLY A 26 -2.33 7.37 -18.70
CA GLY A 26 -1.42 8.47 -19.03
C GLY A 26 -1.19 9.45 -17.87
N ARG A 27 -1.52 9.05 -16.65
CA ARG A 27 -1.31 9.84 -15.43
C ARG A 27 -0.05 9.41 -14.72
N THR A 28 0.50 10.34 -13.95
CA THR A 28 1.74 10.10 -13.19
C THR A 28 1.45 9.66 -11.76
N LYS A 29 2.43 8.98 -11.15
CA LYS A 29 2.42 8.68 -9.71
C LYS A 29 2.19 9.94 -8.87
N ALA A 30 2.77 11.07 -9.26
CA ALA A 30 2.63 12.33 -8.54
C ALA A 30 1.18 12.82 -8.47
N GLU A 31 0.40 12.68 -9.54
CA GLU A 31 -1.03 13.01 -9.52
C GLU A 31 -1.82 12.09 -8.60
N VAL A 32 -1.52 10.78 -8.62
CA VAL A 32 -2.15 9.81 -7.71
C VAL A 32 -1.89 10.18 -6.26
N ASP A 33 -0.65 10.54 -5.94
CA ASP A 33 -0.29 10.96 -4.60
C ASP A 33 -1.01 12.24 -4.17
N THR A 34 -1.12 13.23 -5.06
CA THR A 34 -1.89 14.44 -4.78
C THR A 34 -3.36 14.11 -4.51
N ILE A 35 -3.98 13.25 -5.33
CA ILE A 35 -5.38 12.83 -5.15
C ILE A 35 -5.56 12.09 -3.82
N ILE A 36 -4.64 11.20 -3.46
CA ILE A 36 -4.66 10.47 -2.19
C ILE A 36 -4.51 11.44 -1.00
N GLN A 37 -3.63 12.43 -1.12
CA GLN A 37 -3.47 13.45 -0.10
C GLN A 37 -4.73 14.29 0.10
N TRP A 38 -5.48 14.58 -0.97
CA TRP A 38 -6.77 15.27 -0.87
C TRP A 38 -7.87 14.39 -0.30
N LEU A 39 -7.91 13.10 -0.66
CA LEU A 39 -8.96 12.18 -0.22
C LEU A 39 -8.81 11.74 1.23
N ILE A 40 -7.57 11.58 1.72
CA ILE A 40 -7.29 10.96 3.02
C ILE A 40 -6.59 11.95 3.97
N GLY A 41 -6.14 13.12 3.50
CA GLY A 41 -5.43 14.11 4.30
C GLY A 41 -4.02 13.69 4.72
N TYR A 42 -3.53 12.54 4.25
CA TYR A 42 -2.18 12.06 4.56
C TYR A 42 -1.14 12.66 3.63
N ASP A 43 0.01 12.99 4.19
CA ASP A 43 1.20 13.34 3.42
C ASP A 43 1.81 12.13 2.71
N LYS A 44 2.39 12.36 1.53
CA LYS A 44 3.22 11.39 0.79
C LYS A 44 4.16 10.62 1.71
N GLN A 45 4.82 11.31 2.65
CA GLN A 45 5.75 10.67 3.58
C GLN A 45 5.04 9.74 4.57
N GLY A 46 3.87 10.14 5.08
CA GLY A 46 3.06 9.31 5.98
C GLY A 46 2.57 8.05 5.30
N LEU A 47 2.07 8.17 4.07
CA LEU A 47 1.62 7.05 3.27
C LEU A 47 2.76 6.09 2.94
N GLN A 48 3.92 6.61 2.51
CA GLN A 48 5.09 5.80 2.17
C GLN A 48 5.66 5.09 3.40
N SER A 49 5.67 5.75 4.56
CA SER A 49 6.10 5.16 5.84
C SER A 49 5.18 4.02 6.25
N GLN A 50 3.86 4.19 6.08
CA GLN A 50 2.87 3.17 6.40
C GLN A 50 2.95 1.97 5.45
N ILE A 51 3.15 2.21 4.15
CA ILE A 51 3.40 1.16 3.15
C ILE A 51 4.67 0.39 3.47
N ASN A 52 5.77 1.09 3.79
CA ASN A 52 7.04 0.46 4.13
C ASN A 52 6.93 -0.38 5.41
N ARG A 53 6.27 0.16 6.45
CA ARG A 53 6.03 -0.55 7.71
C ARG A 53 5.20 -1.82 7.49
N GLU A 54 4.13 -1.76 6.71
CA GLU A 54 3.32 -2.93 6.36
C GLU A 54 4.06 -3.97 5.50
N ALA A 55 4.90 -3.51 4.56
CA ALA A 55 5.73 -4.37 3.73
C ALA A 55 6.80 -5.09 4.56
N GLU A 56 7.39 -4.41 5.55
CA GLU A 56 8.33 -5.00 6.50
C GLU A 56 7.65 -6.08 7.36
N PHE A 57 6.43 -5.84 7.83
CA PHE A 57 5.64 -6.86 8.54
C PHE A 57 5.26 -8.05 7.64
N ALA A 58 5.06 -7.84 6.33
CA ALA A 58 4.84 -8.94 5.39
C ALA A 58 6.11 -9.76 5.14
N SER A 59 7.27 -9.11 5.00
CA SER A 59 8.57 -9.75 4.80
C SER A 59 9.04 -10.53 6.03
N ARG A 60 8.79 -10.01 7.24
CA ARG A 60 9.19 -10.66 8.50
C ARG A 60 8.48 -12.00 8.74
N LYS A 61 7.27 -12.20 8.19
CA LYS A 61 6.55 -13.49 8.30
C LYS A 61 7.18 -14.61 7.47
N SER A 62 8.09 -14.29 6.55
CA SER A 62 8.75 -15.28 5.69
C SER A 62 10.05 -15.86 6.29
N LYS A 63 10.54 -15.35 7.43
CA LYS A 63 11.82 -15.76 8.04
C LYS A 63 11.70 -16.44 9.41
N THR A 64 10.55 -17.03 9.73
CA THR A 64 10.38 -17.82 10.97
C THR A 64 9.77 -19.18 10.67
N HIS A 65 10.44 -20.03 9.89
CA HIS A 65 10.32 -21.49 10.04
C HIS A 65 11.38 -22.27 9.24
N HIS A 66 12.66 -22.27 9.66
CA HIS A 66 13.54 -23.46 9.55
C HIS A 66 14.91 -23.16 10.18
N GLU A 67 14.97 -23.18 11.51
CA GLU A 67 16.20 -23.61 12.19
C GLU A 67 15.86 -23.91 13.66
N ARG A 68 15.32 -25.11 13.90
CA ARG A 68 15.44 -25.80 15.17
C ARG A 68 15.63 -27.28 14.88
N THR A 69 16.85 -27.72 15.20
CA THR A 69 17.32 -29.08 15.49
C THR A 69 17.24 -30.13 14.39
#